data_AF-A0A511W2D8-F1
#
_entry.id   AF-A0A511W2D8-F1
#
_cell.length_a   1.000
_cell.length_b   1.000
_cell.length_c   1.000
_cell.angle_alpha   90.00
_cell.angle_beta   90.00
_cell.angle_gamma   90.00
#
_symmetry.space_group_name_H-M   'P 1'
#
loop_
_entity.id
_entity.type
_entity.pdbx_description
1 polymer ?
#
loop_
_entity_poly.entity_id
_entity_poly.type
_entity_poly.pdbx_seq_one_letter_code
_entity_poly.pdbx_strand_id
1 'polypeptide(L)'
;MNRYWWSGDEFFINEMCVKTQCQNKGIGRKLLNHLIKELHSYNISNITLLTDRGIPAEEFYKKNGFEEIERIIFMHRDIGL
;
A
#
# COMPACT_ATOMS: atom_id res chain seq x y z
N MET A 1 19.62 -9.20 -21.99
CA MET A 1 18.24 -8.87 -21.55
C MET A 1 18.18 -9.19 -20.06
N ASN A 2 18.56 -8.24 -19.21
CA ASN A 2 18.65 -8.48 -17.77
C ASN A 2 17.24 -8.47 -17.18
N ARG A 3 16.75 -9.64 -16.78
CA ARG A 3 15.56 -9.76 -15.95
C ARG A 3 15.97 -9.48 -14.52
N TYR A 4 15.77 -8.25 -14.06
CA TYR A 4 15.76 -7.93 -12.63
C TYR A 4 14.45 -8.45 -12.08
N TRP A 5 14.39 -9.75 -11.78
CA TRP A 5 13.36 -10.28 -10.91
C TRP A 5 13.60 -9.63 -9.55
N TRP A 6 12.75 -8.64 -9.27
CA TRP A 6 12.46 -8.03 -7.99
C TRP A 6 13.24 -8.65 -6.81
N SER A 7 14.38 -8.06 -6.51
CA SER A 7 15.25 -8.53 -5.43
C SER A 7 14.77 -7.90 -4.12
N GLY A 8 13.86 -8.59 -3.44
CA GLY A 8 13.42 -8.24 -2.09
C GLY A 8 12.12 -8.94 -1.73
N ASP A 9 12.01 -9.41 -0.49
CA ASP A 9 10.71 -9.74 0.07
C ASP A 9 9.87 -8.45 0.13
N GLU A 10 8.59 -8.54 -0.19
CA GLU A 10 7.62 -7.45 -0.12
C GLU A 10 6.52 -7.78 0.85
N PHE A 11 6.02 -6.73 1.50
CA PHE A 11 4.79 -6.78 2.25
C PHE A 11 3.62 -6.16 1.46
N PHE A 12 2.62 -6.96 1.13
CA PHE A 12 1.39 -6.47 0.52
C PHE A 12 0.36 -6.11 1.60
N ILE A 13 -0.11 -4.86 1.62
CA ILE A 13 -1.21 -4.45 2.49
C ILE A 13 -2.53 -4.78 1.77
N ASN A 14 -3.25 -5.80 2.24
CA ASN A 14 -4.60 -6.10 1.78
C ASN A 14 -5.57 -4.96 2.13
N GLU A 15 -5.64 -4.63 3.42
CA GLU A 15 -6.50 -3.56 3.93
C GLU A 15 -5.83 -2.90 5.13
N MET A 16 -5.96 -1.57 5.22
CA MET A 16 -5.61 -0.81 6.41
C MET A 16 -6.65 0.28 6.61
N CYS A 17 -7.34 0.26 7.76
CA CYS A 17 -8.41 1.19 8.05
C CYS A 17 -8.31 1.74 9.47
N VAL A 18 -8.78 2.98 9.63
CA VAL A 18 -9.00 3.61 10.93
C VAL A 18 -10.48 3.99 10.97
N LYS A 19 -11.17 3.65 12.06
CA LYS A 19 -12.58 4.04 12.26
C LYS A 19 -12.76 5.53 11.99
N THR A 20 -13.82 5.92 11.27
CA THR A 20 -14.03 7.31 10.81
C THR A 20 -13.91 8.35 11.94
N GLN A 21 -14.51 8.09 13.09
CA GLN A 21 -14.43 8.94 14.30
C GLN A 21 -13.01 9.09 14.92
N CYS A 22 -12.08 8.25 14.48
CA CYS A 22 -10.69 8.20 14.91
C CYS A 22 -9.71 8.70 13.83
N GLN A 23 -10.18 9.03 12.63
CA GLN A 23 -9.36 9.56 11.55
C GLN A 23 -8.89 11.00 11.82
N ASN A 24 -7.94 11.50 11.04
CA ASN A 24 -7.33 12.83 11.16
C ASN A 24 -6.62 13.11 12.50
N LYS A 25 -6.39 12.08 13.31
CA LYS A 25 -5.66 12.15 14.61
C LYS A 25 -4.24 11.56 14.53
N GLY A 26 -3.73 11.33 13.33
CA GLY A 26 -2.41 10.72 13.09
C GLY A 26 -2.32 9.21 13.36
N ILE A 27 -3.43 8.53 13.67
CA ILE A 27 -3.46 7.10 14.01
C ILE A 27 -2.98 6.25 12.82
N GLY A 28 -3.49 6.48 11.62
CA GLY A 28 -3.09 5.72 10.43
C GLY A 28 -1.59 5.85 10.14
N ARG A 29 -1.02 7.06 10.28
CA ARG A 29 0.42 7.28 10.14
C ARG A 29 1.24 6.54 11.20
N LYS A 30 0.77 6.55 12.46
CA LYS A 30 1.43 5.79 13.54
C LYS A 30 1.41 4.28 13.27
N LEU A 31 0.28 3.75 12.79
CA LEU A 31 0.13 2.35 12.41
C LEU A 31 1.10 1.99 11.28
N LEU A 32 1.12 2.78 10.20
CA LEU A 32 2.01 2.56 9.06
C LEU A 32 3.49 2.64 9.46
N ASN A 33 3.88 3.63 10.27
CA ASN A 33 5.25 3.76 10.74
C ASN A 33 5.68 2.57 11.62
N HIS A 34 4.76 2.05 12.44
CA HIS A 34 5.03 0.86 13.23
C HIS A 34 5.23 -0.36 12.32
N LEU A 35 4.35 -0.55 11.32
CA LEU A 35 4.53 -1.61 10.31
C LEU A 35 5.89 -1.51 9.63
N ILE A 36 6.27 -0.34 9.10
CA ILE A 36 7.58 -0.13 8.45
C ILE A 36 8.74 -0.53 9.38
N LYS A 37 8.67 -0.15 10.66
CA LYS A 37 9.70 -0.52 11.65
C LYS A 37 9.79 -2.04 11.84
N GLU A 38 8.65 -2.74 11.93
CA GLU A 38 8.64 -4.20 12.05
C GLU A 38 9.22 -4.86 10.79
N LEU A 39 8.83 -4.40 9.60
CA LEU A 39 9.32 -4.94 8.31
C LEU A 39 10.84 -4.83 8.15
N HIS A 40 11.46 -3.75 8.66
CA HIS A 40 12.92 -3.65 8.69
C HIS A 40 13.57 -4.79 9.49
N SER A 41 12.94 -5.28 10.57
CA SER A 41 13.46 -6.41 11.34
C SER A 41 13.38 -7.74 10.58
N TYR A 42 12.47 -7.83 9.60
CA TYR A 42 12.33 -8.97 8.70
C TYR A 42 13.12 -8.81 7.40
N ASN A 43 13.94 -7.76 7.27
CA ASN A 43 14.69 -7.44 6.05
C ASN A 43 13.79 -7.25 4.80
N ILE A 44 12.54 -6.83 5.02
CA ILE A 44 11.56 -6.47 3.98
C ILE A 44 11.70 -4.97 3.71
N SER A 45 11.96 -4.62 2.45
CA SER A 45 12.24 -3.24 2.04
C SER A 45 11.16 -2.61 1.17
N ASN A 46 10.16 -3.38 0.74
CA ASN A 46 9.08 -2.91 -0.14
C ASN A 46 7.71 -3.15 0.48
N ILE A 47 6.84 -2.15 0.35
CA ILE A 47 5.41 -2.26 0.67
C ILE A 47 4.63 -1.90 -0.59
N THR A 48 3.68 -2.74 -1.00
CA THR A 48 2.68 -2.37 -2.01
C THR A 48 1.27 -2.62 -1.53
N LEU A 49 0.34 -2.01 -2.27
CA LEU A 49 -1.09 -2.07 -2.03
C LEU A 49 -1.83 -1.70 -3.31
N LEU A 50 -3.11 -2.02 -3.34
CA LEU A 50 -4.06 -1.46 -4.29
C LEU A 50 -4.99 -0.51 -3.54
N THR A 51 -5.30 0.63 -4.13
CA THR A 51 -6.28 1.59 -3.60
C THR A 51 -7.03 2.21 -4.78
N ASP A 52 -8.30 2.52 -4.58
CA ASP A 52 -9.08 3.25 -5.57
C ASP A 52 -8.52 4.66 -5.77
N ARG A 53 -8.77 5.21 -6.96
CA ARG A 53 -8.47 6.61 -7.27
C ARG A 53 -9.56 7.53 -6.73
N GLY A 54 -9.16 8.73 -6.31
CA GLY A 54 -10.03 9.79 -5.84
C GLY A 54 -10.58 9.59 -4.42
N ILE A 55 -10.12 8.57 -3.69
CA ILE A 55 -10.57 8.32 -2.32
C ILE A 55 -9.55 8.82 -1.29
N PRO A 56 -9.95 9.10 -0.03
CA PRO A 56 -9.04 9.59 1.00
C PRO A 56 -7.82 8.69 1.26
N ALA A 57 -7.93 7.38 0.99
CA ALA A 57 -6.83 6.44 1.14
C ALA A 57 -5.69 6.72 0.14
N GLU A 58 -5.99 7.10 -1.11
CA GLU A 58 -4.98 7.45 -2.11
C GLU A 58 -4.10 8.60 -1.60
N GLU A 59 -4.72 9.69 -1.15
CA GLU A 59 -4.02 10.85 -0.61
C GLU A 59 -3.26 10.52 0.69
N PHE A 60 -3.82 9.63 1.52
CA PHE A 60 -3.12 9.14 2.70
C PHE A 60 -1.82 8.42 2.31
N TYR A 61 -1.86 7.50 1.35
CA TYR A 61 -0.68 6.75 0.94
C TYR A 61 0.36 7.66 0.26
N LYS A 62 -0.05 8.53 -0.66
CA LYS A 62 0.84 9.53 -1.29
C LYS A 62 1.55 10.41 -0.26
N LYS A 63 0.82 10.92 0.74
CA LYS A 63 1.39 11.71 1.85
C LYS A 63 2.38 10.95 2.74
N ASN A 64 2.36 9.61 2.69
CA ASN A 64 3.27 8.76 3.44
C ASN A 64 4.32 8.07 2.54
N GLY A 65 4.59 8.63 1.35
CA GLY A 65 5.72 8.22 0.51
C GLY A 65 5.44 7.06 -0.43
N PHE A 66 4.18 6.67 -0.62
CA PHE A 66 3.81 5.74 -1.68
C PHE A 66 3.76 6.48 -3.02
N GLU A 67 4.24 5.82 -4.06
CA GLU A 67 4.20 6.30 -5.43
C GLU A 67 3.35 5.36 -6.29
N GLU A 68 2.72 5.92 -7.31
CA GLU A 68 1.95 5.13 -8.26
C GLU A 68 2.89 4.36 -9.20
N ILE A 69 2.59 3.08 -9.41
CA ILE A 69 3.32 2.25 -10.38
C ILE A 69 2.51 2.21 -11.68
N GLU A 70 2.81 3.13 -12.61
CA GLU A 70 2.08 3.30 -13.89
C GLU A 70 2.09 2.07 -14.82
N ARG A 71 2.98 1.10 -14.58
CA ARG A 71 3.08 -0.16 -15.35
C ARG A 71 2.04 -1.22 -14.96
N ILE A 72 1.28 -1.04 -13.87
CA ILE A 72 0.29 -2.03 -13.41
C ILE A 72 -1.08 -1.73 -14.02
N ILE A 73 -1.68 -2.72 -14.66
CA ILE A 73 -3.06 -2.67 -15.17
C ILE A 73 -3.93 -3.59 -14.31
N PHE A 74 -4.98 -3.04 -13.70
CA PHE A 74 -6.02 -3.83 -13.04
C PHE A 74 -7.12 -4.17 -14.06
N MET A 75 -7.39 -5.47 -14.25
CA MET A 75 -8.33 -5.96 -15.27
C MET A 75 -9.51 -6.66 -14.62
N HIS A 76 -10.72 -6.39 -15.13
CA HIS A 76 -11.97 -7.01 -14.69
C HIS A 76 -12.75 -7.52 -15.90
N ARG A 77 -13.44 -8.65 -15.75
CA ARG A 77 -14.43 -9.17 -16.70
C ARG A 77 -15.65 -9.66 -15.93
N ASP A 78 -16.80 -9.05 -16.21
CA ASP A 78 -18.10 -9.57 -15.80
C ASP A 78 -18.41 -10.85 -16.59
N ILE A 79 -18.84 -11.91 -15.89
CA ILE A 79 -19.20 -13.19 -16.49
C ILE A 79 -20.71 -13.43 -16.54
N GLY A 80 -21.52 -12.50 -16.03
CA GLY A 80 -22.98 -12.55 -16.06
C GLY A 80 -23.55 -13.77 -15.31
N LEU A 81 -23.93 -13.58 -14.05
CA LEU A 81 -24.85 -14.45 -13.32
C LEU A 81 -26.12 -13.67 -12.96
#